data_AF-A0A522NKT1-F1
#
_entry.id   AF-A0A522NKT1-F1
#
_cell.length_a   1.000
_cell.length_b   1.000
_cell.length_c   1.000
_cell.angle_alpha   90.00
_cell.angle_beta   90.00
_cell.angle_gamma   90.00
#
_symmetry.space_group_name_H-M   'P 1'
#
loop_
_entity.id
_entity.type
_entity.pdbx_description
1 polymer ?
#
loop_
_entity_poly.entity_id
_entity_poly.type
_entity_poly.pdbx_seq_one_letter_code
_entity_poly.pdbx_strand_id
1 'polypeptide(L)'
;MTDHYAAALEADRAITAYGTSHWQAPHHEHTNPGQMAAKDLPQPTPFSLKAPATQAAPHRTGATAAQRAWASKQHAMTALADHIEAIEPAVHDRRYTPEMVSENVQAFADTPAYQDVVRQHEAVHAKVDEAQHTIAQERAALIQPGDAAAESRALRYWARTERQLDATKDGIGAAHEIIKSATPEQLSVLAEELEPYLKAKGHDTRWLDDAFAEKVPTYGAAHRRLVAAQQAAMISDGDMRRLDDMLRQVPSPDGLRPQRIPAIAYDRRYDPEVEL
;
A
#
# COMPACT_ATOMS: atom_id res chain seq x y z
N MET A 1 -53.87 -6.23 30.43
CA MET A 1 -52.86 -6.25 29.35
C MET A 1 -53.55 -6.40 27.99
N THR A 2 -54.42 -5.46 27.61
CA THR A 2 -55.16 -5.49 26.32
C THR A 2 -55.48 -4.10 25.76
N ASP A 3 -55.05 -3.01 26.38
CA ASP A 3 -55.55 -1.66 26.04
C ASP A 3 -54.88 -1.00 24.85
N HIS A 4 -53.68 -1.42 24.46
CA HIS A 4 -52.91 -0.73 23.41
C HIS A 4 -53.39 -1.06 21.99
N TYR A 5 -53.98 -2.24 21.79
CA TYR A 5 -54.48 -2.68 20.48
C TYR A 5 -55.86 -2.13 20.17
N ALA A 6 -56.75 -2.07 21.17
CA ALA A 6 -58.08 -1.47 21.01
C ALA A 6 -58.01 0.03 20.70
N ALA A 7 -57.10 0.76 21.37
CA ALA A 7 -56.87 2.18 21.12
C ALA A 7 -56.32 2.47 19.72
N ALA A 8 -55.44 1.60 19.19
CA ALA A 8 -54.93 1.73 17.82
C ALA A 8 -56.04 1.50 16.77
N LEU A 9 -56.95 0.56 17.03
CA LEU A 9 -58.07 0.24 16.13
C LEU A 9 -59.16 1.33 16.12
N GLU A 10 -59.36 2.02 17.24
CA GLU A 10 -60.24 3.20 17.28
C GLU A 10 -59.64 4.41 16.56
N ALA A 11 -58.32 4.64 16.69
CA ALA A 11 -57.62 5.71 15.97
C ALA A 11 -57.68 5.53 14.45
N ASP A 12 -57.54 4.28 13.97
CA ASP A 12 -57.60 3.97 12.53
C ASP A 12 -59.03 4.12 11.95
N ARG A 13 -60.04 3.80 12.76
CA ARG A 13 -61.46 4.01 12.40
C ARG A 13 -61.86 5.49 12.38
N ALA A 14 -61.26 6.32 13.24
CA ALA A 14 -61.51 7.76 13.23
C ALA A 14 -60.95 8.43 11.96
N ILE A 15 -59.81 7.97 11.44
CA ILE A 15 -59.20 8.47 10.20
C ILE A 15 -60.06 8.12 8.97
N THR A 16 -60.68 6.95 8.96
CA THR A 16 -61.55 6.51 7.86
C THR A 16 -62.95 7.13 7.89
N ALA A 17 -63.45 7.55 9.06
CA ALA A 17 -64.77 8.18 9.18
C ALA A 17 -64.83 9.66 8.75
N TYR A 18 -63.69 10.37 8.78
CA TYR A 18 -63.61 11.81 8.47
C TYR A 18 -62.57 12.18 7.42
N GLY A 19 -61.87 11.20 6.84
CA GLY A 19 -60.93 11.43 5.74
C GLY A 19 -61.67 11.74 4.45
N THR A 20 -61.57 12.98 3.97
CA THR A 20 -61.88 13.33 2.59
C THR A 20 -60.82 12.71 1.67
N SER A 21 -60.93 11.41 1.43
CA SER A 21 -60.24 10.75 0.33
C SER A 21 -60.97 11.15 -0.96
N HIS A 22 -60.52 12.26 -1.55
CA HIS A 22 -60.93 12.63 -2.90
C HIS A 22 -60.35 11.58 -3.85
N TRP A 23 -61.15 10.58 -4.22
CA TRP A 23 -60.84 9.69 -5.31
C TRP A 23 -61.05 10.49 -6.61
N GLN A 24 -59.99 11.13 -7.08
CA GLN A 24 -59.98 11.63 -8.46
C GLN A 24 -59.88 10.41 -9.36
N ALA A 25 -60.93 10.17 -10.15
CA ALA A 25 -60.87 9.19 -11.20
C ALA A 25 -59.63 9.47 -12.05
N PRO A 26 -58.80 8.46 -12.37
CA PRO A 26 -57.67 8.65 -13.26
C PRO A 26 -58.21 9.32 -14.52
N HIS A 27 -57.63 10.48 -14.84
CA HIS A 27 -57.98 11.18 -16.07
C HIS A 27 -57.90 10.17 -17.21
N HIS A 28 -58.92 10.17 -18.07
CA HIS A 28 -58.87 9.39 -19.31
C HIS A 28 -57.65 9.88 -20.09
N GLU A 29 -56.54 9.15 -19.98
CA GLU A 29 -55.42 9.36 -20.88
C GLU A 29 -55.95 9.08 -22.29
N HIS A 30 -56.04 10.13 -23.10
CA HIS A 30 -56.20 10.00 -24.53
C HIS A 30 -54.89 9.45 -25.11
N THR A 31 -54.62 8.17 -24.87
CA THR A 31 -53.47 7.48 -25.46
C THR A 31 -53.97 6.14 -25.98
N ASN A 32 -54.02 6.05 -27.31
CA ASN A 32 -54.08 4.76 -27.97
C ASN A 32 -52.94 3.90 -27.42
N PRO A 33 -53.20 2.74 -26.78
CA PRO A 33 -52.15 1.86 -26.32
C PRO A 33 -51.37 1.37 -27.55
N GLY A 34 -50.15 1.89 -27.73
CA GLY A 34 -49.28 1.57 -28.86
C GLY A 34 -48.75 2.76 -29.67
N GLN A 35 -49.17 4.00 -29.40
CA GLN A 35 -48.59 5.20 -30.04
C GLN A 35 -47.84 6.06 -29.02
N MET A 36 -46.64 5.63 -28.62
CA MET A 36 -45.65 6.60 -28.14
C MET A 36 -45.21 7.41 -29.35
N ALA A 37 -45.44 8.73 -29.36
CA ALA A 37 -44.90 9.55 -30.43
C ALA A 37 -43.36 9.54 -30.32
N ALA A 38 -42.64 9.76 -31.42
CA ALA A 38 -41.17 9.78 -31.41
C ALA A 38 -40.57 10.81 -30.42
N LYS A 39 -41.36 11.83 -30.05
CA LYS A 39 -41.05 12.84 -29.01
C LYS A 39 -41.20 12.33 -27.56
N ASP A 40 -41.93 11.24 -27.36
CA ASP A 40 -42.20 10.61 -26.06
C ASP A 40 -41.22 9.47 -25.79
N LEU A 41 -40.41 9.07 -26.79
CA LEU A 41 -39.26 8.21 -26.56
C LEU A 41 -38.21 9.02 -25.76
N PRO A 42 -37.70 8.50 -24.63
CA PRO A 42 -36.64 9.17 -23.91
C PRO A 42 -35.44 9.33 -24.86
N GLN A 43 -35.16 10.56 -25.27
CA GLN A 43 -33.97 10.82 -26.08
C GLN A 43 -32.75 10.47 -25.23
N PRO A 44 -31.82 9.63 -25.73
CA PRO A 44 -30.61 9.34 -25.00
C PRO A 44 -29.88 10.65 -24.76
N THR A 45 -29.65 10.99 -23.49
CA THR A 45 -28.81 12.14 -23.15
C THR A 45 -27.47 11.98 -23.84
N PRO A 46 -27.00 12.99 -24.60
CA PRO A 46 -25.76 12.87 -25.33
C PRO A 46 -24.61 12.63 -24.35
N PHE A 47 -23.83 11.58 -24.59
CA PHE A 47 -22.62 11.33 -23.82
C PHE A 47 -21.67 12.53 -23.95
N SER A 48 -21.05 12.90 -22.83
CA SER A 48 -20.05 13.94 -22.74
C SER A 48 -18.86 13.44 -21.92
N LEU A 49 -17.67 13.56 -22.50
CA LEU A 49 -16.40 13.23 -21.85
C LEU A 49 -16.17 14.17 -20.66
N LYS A 50 -16.19 13.62 -19.44
CA LYS A 50 -15.97 14.37 -18.19
C LYS A 50 -14.52 14.21 -17.74
N ALA A 51 -13.96 15.27 -17.15
CA ALA A 51 -12.65 15.17 -16.50
C ALA A 51 -12.76 14.32 -15.22
N PRO A 52 -11.72 13.55 -14.87
CA PRO A 52 -11.68 12.82 -13.60
C PRO A 52 -11.61 13.80 -12.43
N ALA A 53 -12.37 13.54 -11.37
CA ALA A 53 -12.49 14.43 -10.20
C ALA A 53 -12.40 13.69 -8.86
N THR A 54 -11.68 12.56 -8.85
CA THR A 54 -11.61 11.64 -7.70
C THR A 54 -10.87 12.27 -6.52
N GLN A 55 -11.53 12.31 -5.36
CA GLN A 55 -10.95 12.79 -4.12
C GLN A 55 -9.99 11.77 -3.49
N ALA A 56 -9.07 12.27 -2.67
CA ALA A 56 -8.14 11.45 -1.89
C ALA A 56 -8.87 10.46 -0.96
N ALA A 57 -8.23 9.34 -0.66
CA ALA A 57 -8.79 8.34 0.23
C ALA A 57 -8.79 8.86 1.68
N PRO A 58 -9.89 8.72 2.44
CA PRO A 58 -9.88 9.02 3.86
C PRO A 58 -9.11 7.93 4.62
N HIS A 59 -8.10 8.33 5.38
CA HIS A 59 -7.29 7.42 6.21
C HIS A 59 -7.82 7.35 7.63
N ARG A 60 -7.77 6.16 8.24
CA ARG A 60 -8.12 5.99 9.66
C ARG A 60 -7.08 6.68 10.53
N THR A 61 -7.52 7.30 11.63
CA THR A 61 -6.62 7.83 12.65
C THR A 61 -5.75 6.71 13.21
N GLY A 62 -4.43 6.91 13.22
CA GLY A 62 -3.45 5.90 13.66
C GLY A 62 -3.11 4.83 12.63
N ALA A 63 -3.61 4.92 11.39
CA ALA A 63 -3.15 4.04 10.31
C ALA A 63 -1.66 4.25 10.04
N THR A 64 -0.92 3.17 9.80
CA THR A 64 0.51 3.21 9.45
C THR A 64 0.74 3.72 8.02
N ALA A 65 1.96 4.09 7.67
CA ALA A 65 2.33 4.49 6.32
C ALA A 65 2.02 3.38 5.30
N ALA A 66 2.30 2.12 5.64
CA ALA A 66 1.98 0.98 4.79
C ALA A 66 0.47 0.83 4.56
N GLN A 67 -0.34 0.96 5.61
CA GLN A 67 -1.81 0.90 5.51
C GLN A 67 -2.39 2.04 4.68
N ARG A 68 -1.91 3.27 4.90
CA ARG A 68 -2.35 4.44 4.13
C ARG A 68 -1.96 4.32 2.67
N ALA A 69 -0.75 3.86 2.37
CA ALA A 69 -0.30 3.63 1.00
C ALA A 69 -1.17 2.59 0.29
N TRP A 70 -1.42 1.44 0.94
CA TRP A 70 -2.30 0.41 0.40
C TRP A 70 -3.72 0.93 0.14
N ALA A 71 -4.32 1.61 1.12
CA ALA A 71 -5.68 2.15 0.99
C ALA A 71 -5.79 3.19 -0.14
N SER A 72 -4.81 4.09 -0.23
CA SER A 72 -4.75 5.12 -1.30
C SER A 72 -4.65 4.47 -2.67
N LYS A 73 -3.79 3.45 -2.81
CA LYS A 73 -3.55 2.74 -4.07
C LYS A 73 -4.76 1.94 -4.51
N GLN A 74 -5.37 1.18 -3.60
CA GLN A 74 -6.60 0.44 -3.90
C GLN A 74 -7.73 1.38 -4.34
N HIS A 75 -7.90 2.51 -3.64
CA HIS A 75 -8.89 3.53 -3.99
C HIS A 75 -8.61 4.14 -5.37
N ALA A 76 -7.38 4.58 -5.63
CA ALA A 76 -7.00 5.18 -6.90
C ALA A 76 -7.13 4.20 -8.08
N MET A 77 -6.68 2.94 -7.93
CA MET A 77 -6.83 1.91 -8.96
C MET A 77 -8.31 1.63 -9.26
N THR A 78 -9.14 1.52 -8.23
CA THR A 78 -10.60 1.30 -8.41
C THR A 78 -11.23 2.50 -9.11
N ALA A 79 -10.93 3.72 -8.67
CA ALA A 79 -11.48 4.94 -9.25
C ALA A 79 -11.00 5.20 -10.68
N LEU A 80 -9.75 4.85 -11.01
CA LEU A 80 -9.23 4.92 -12.38
C LEU A 80 -9.92 3.89 -13.27
N ALA A 81 -10.09 2.66 -12.81
CA ALA A 81 -10.82 1.64 -13.55
C ALA A 81 -12.28 2.05 -13.81
N ASP A 82 -12.95 2.58 -12.79
CA ASP A 82 -14.31 3.11 -12.93
C ASP A 82 -14.37 4.31 -13.90
N HIS A 83 -13.35 5.18 -13.90
CA HIS A 83 -13.24 6.29 -14.85
C HIS A 83 -13.05 5.81 -16.29
N ILE A 84 -12.14 4.85 -16.51
CA ILE A 84 -11.90 4.24 -17.83
C ILE A 84 -13.19 3.59 -18.36
N GLU A 85 -13.93 2.87 -17.51
CA GLU A 85 -15.21 2.28 -17.89
C GLU A 85 -16.27 3.36 -18.21
N ALA A 86 -16.32 4.44 -17.43
CA ALA A 86 -17.27 5.53 -17.66
C ALA A 86 -17.02 6.26 -18.99
N ILE A 87 -15.78 6.32 -19.48
CA ILE A 87 -15.42 6.96 -20.76
C ILE A 87 -15.38 5.99 -21.94
N GLU A 88 -15.62 4.69 -21.75
CA GLU A 88 -15.69 3.69 -22.83
C GLU A 88 -16.61 4.12 -24.00
N PRO A 89 -17.80 4.74 -23.78
CA PRO A 89 -18.64 5.22 -24.87
C PRO A 89 -17.98 6.29 -25.75
N ALA A 90 -17.01 7.06 -25.22
CA ALA A 90 -16.28 8.07 -25.98
C ALA A 90 -15.47 7.46 -27.12
N VAL A 91 -14.95 6.25 -26.92
CA VAL A 91 -14.11 5.53 -27.90
C VAL A 91 -14.89 5.16 -29.16
N HIS A 92 -16.19 4.94 -29.02
CA HIS A 92 -17.08 4.58 -30.14
C HIS A 92 -17.77 5.79 -30.77
N ASP A 93 -17.58 6.99 -30.22
CA ASP A 93 -18.18 8.23 -30.71
C ASP A 93 -17.19 9.01 -31.58
N ARG A 94 -17.58 9.28 -32.82
CA ARG A 94 -16.76 10.02 -33.81
C ARG A 94 -16.39 11.44 -33.36
N ARG A 95 -17.05 11.99 -32.34
CA ARG A 95 -16.76 13.31 -31.78
C ARG A 95 -15.47 13.35 -30.97
N TYR A 96 -14.98 12.21 -30.48
CA TYR A 96 -13.78 12.14 -29.66
C TYR A 96 -12.66 11.41 -30.41
N THR A 97 -11.48 12.02 -30.46
CA THR A 97 -10.30 11.34 -31.01
C THR A 97 -9.66 10.43 -29.96
N PRO A 98 -8.92 9.38 -30.37
CA PRO A 98 -8.16 8.54 -29.43
C PRO A 98 -7.24 9.35 -28.51
N GLU A 99 -6.65 10.43 -29.03
CA GLU A 99 -5.79 11.34 -28.27
C GLU A 99 -6.57 12.06 -27.17
N MET A 100 -7.77 12.58 -27.46
CA MET A 100 -8.60 13.22 -26.44
C MET A 100 -9.00 12.27 -25.31
N VAL A 101 -9.28 11.01 -25.65
CA VAL A 101 -9.58 9.97 -24.65
C VAL A 101 -8.33 9.67 -23.83
N SER A 102 -7.17 9.53 -24.46
CA SER A 102 -5.88 9.31 -23.79
C SER A 102 -5.53 10.46 -22.83
N GLU A 103 -5.65 11.71 -23.29
CA GLU A 103 -5.42 12.90 -22.46
C GLU A 103 -6.36 12.94 -21.26
N ASN A 104 -7.62 12.52 -21.44
CA ASN A 104 -8.59 12.47 -20.36
C ASN A 104 -8.27 11.37 -19.32
N VAL A 105 -7.74 10.22 -19.74
CA VAL A 105 -7.22 9.20 -18.81
C VAL A 105 -5.99 9.73 -18.08
N GLN A 106 -5.06 10.35 -18.79
CA GLN A 106 -3.84 10.92 -18.20
C GLN A 106 -4.12 12.04 -17.20
N ALA A 107 -5.17 12.84 -17.42
CA ALA A 107 -5.63 13.85 -16.47
C ALA A 107 -6.00 13.27 -15.08
N PHE A 108 -6.16 11.95 -14.96
CA PHE A 108 -6.33 11.31 -13.65
C PHE A 108 -5.10 11.51 -12.74
N ALA A 109 -3.90 11.63 -13.31
CA ALA A 109 -2.67 11.91 -12.55
C ALA A 109 -2.72 13.25 -11.78
N ASP A 110 -3.55 14.19 -12.24
CA ASP A 110 -3.74 15.49 -11.59
C ASP A 110 -4.79 15.45 -10.47
N THR A 111 -5.46 14.30 -10.27
CA THR A 111 -6.50 14.18 -9.25
C THR A 111 -5.94 14.11 -7.83
N PRO A 112 -6.67 14.60 -6.82
CA PRO A 112 -6.30 14.42 -5.42
C PRO A 112 -6.05 12.95 -5.02
N ALA A 113 -6.75 12.00 -5.64
CA ALA A 113 -6.54 10.56 -5.42
C ALA A 113 -5.13 10.10 -5.84
N TYR A 114 -4.67 10.47 -7.05
CA TYR A 114 -3.33 10.10 -7.51
C TYR A 114 -2.24 10.80 -6.70
N GLN A 115 -2.42 12.08 -6.38
CA GLN A 115 -1.48 12.84 -5.56
C GLN A 115 -1.33 12.27 -4.14
N ASP A 116 -2.41 11.73 -3.55
CA ASP A 116 -2.31 11.01 -2.28
C ASP A 116 -1.54 9.70 -2.42
N VAL A 117 -1.72 8.95 -3.52
CA VAL A 117 -0.91 7.75 -3.80
C VAL A 117 0.58 8.06 -3.81
N VAL A 118 0.99 9.11 -4.53
CA VAL A 118 2.40 9.53 -4.60
C VAL A 118 2.92 9.87 -3.21
N ARG A 119 2.17 10.69 -2.45
CA ARG A 119 2.55 11.08 -1.08
C ARG A 119 2.68 9.89 -0.13
N GLN A 120 1.73 8.96 -0.14
CA GLN A 120 1.80 7.79 0.74
C GLN A 120 2.88 6.81 0.27
N HIS A 121 3.16 6.75 -1.02
CA HIS A 121 4.27 5.97 -1.56
C HIS A 121 5.63 6.48 -1.04
N GLU A 122 5.85 7.80 -1.11
CA GLU A 122 7.04 8.44 -0.52
C GLU A 122 7.13 8.21 0.99
N ALA A 123 6.00 8.27 1.70
CA ALA A 123 5.96 8.00 3.15
C ALA A 123 6.41 6.58 3.50
N VAL A 124 6.15 5.57 2.65
CA VAL A 124 6.64 4.20 2.85
C VAL A 124 8.16 4.13 2.64
N HIS A 125 8.69 4.80 1.61
CA HIS A 125 10.14 4.85 1.38
C HIS A 125 10.88 5.57 2.52
N ALA A 126 10.31 6.64 3.06
CA ALA A 126 10.85 7.30 4.24
C ALA A 126 10.96 6.36 5.46
N LYS A 127 10.11 5.34 5.58
CA LYS A 127 10.22 4.30 6.62
C LYS A 127 11.36 3.33 6.39
N VAL A 128 11.77 3.10 5.15
CA VAL A 128 12.99 2.34 4.84
C VAL A 128 14.20 3.14 5.33
N ASP A 129 14.28 4.42 5.01
CA ASP A 129 15.39 5.29 5.43
C ASP A 129 15.48 5.40 6.97
N GLU A 130 14.34 5.57 7.65
CA GLU A 130 14.26 5.57 9.11
C GLU A 130 14.76 4.25 9.72
N ALA A 131 14.34 3.12 9.16
CA ALA A 131 14.76 1.80 9.64
C ALA A 131 16.26 1.53 9.37
N GLN A 132 16.78 1.97 8.22
CA GLN A 132 18.22 1.90 7.91
C GLN A 132 19.04 2.72 8.91
N HIS A 133 18.58 3.94 9.21
CA HIS A 133 19.23 4.79 10.22
C HIS A 133 19.22 4.13 11.60
N THR A 134 18.10 3.52 11.98
CA THR A 134 17.96 2.82 13.27
C THR A 134 18.94 1.65 13.38
N ILE A 135 19.09 0.82 12.34
CA ILE A 135 20.08 -0.26 12.34
C ILE A 135 21.50 0.28 12.41
N ALA A 136 21.81 1.35 11.67
CA ALA A 136 23.13 1.96 11.73
C ALA A 136 23.44 2.48 13.15
N GLN A 137 22.46 3.06 13.84
CA GLN A 137 22.59 3.47 15.24
C GLN A 137 22.79 2.29 16.18
N GLU A 138 22.01 1.20 16.04
CA GLU A 138 22.17 -0.01 16.85
C GLU A 138 23.54 -0.67 16.60
N ARG A 139 24.01 -0.71 15.34
CA ARG A 139 25.36 -1.19 15.00
C ARG A 139 26.43 -0.30 15.62
N ALA A 140 26.26 1.02 15.57
CA ALA A 140 27.20 1.95 16.22
C ALA A 140 27.17 1.83 17.75
N ALA A 141 26.02 1.49 18.35
CA ALA A 141 25.91 1.26 19.79
C ALA A 141 26.62 -0.03 20.25
N LEU A 142 26.80 -1.00 19.34
CA LEU A 142 27.68 -2.15 19.59
C LEU A 142 29.14 -1.76 19.66
N ILE A 143 29.52 -0.68 18.98
CA ILE A 143 30.89 -0.16 18.96
C ILE A 143 31.11 0.64 20.25
N GLN A 144 31.84 0.06 21.20
CA GLN A 144 32.22 0.76 22.42
C GLN A 144 33.62 1.34 22.29
N PRO A 145 33.80 2.68 22.21
CA PRO A 145 35.13 3.27 22.22
C PRO A 145 35.81 2.96 23.55
N GLY A 146 36.93 2.25 23.47
CA GLY A 146 37.72 1.83 24.61
C GLY A 146 38.89 2.78 24.90
N ASP A 147 39.53 2.59 26.06
CA ASP A 147 40.86 3.16 26.28
C ASP A 147 41.93 2.40 25.46
N ALA A 148 43.16 2.93 25.41
CA ALA A 148 44.25 2.28 24.66
C ALA A 148 44.49 0.81 25.06
N ALA A 149 44.17 0.44 26.31
CA ALA A 149 44.28 -0.93 26.78
C ALA A 149 43.15 -1.82 26.24
N ALA A 150 41.93 -1.31 26.14
CA ALA A 150 40.81 -1.96 25.47
C ALA A 150 41.06 -2.11 23.97
N GLU A 151 41.57 -1.09 23.28
CA GLU A 151 41.97 -1.17 21.87
C GLU A 151 43.07 -2.24 21.66
N SER A 152 44.07 -2.29 22.54
CA SER A 152 45.09 -3.36 22.50
C SER A 152 44.51 -4.76 22.70
N ARG A 153 43.44 -4.90 23.51
CA ARG A 153 42.74 -6.19 23.67
C ARG A 153 41.90 -6.52 22.45
N ALA A 154 41.23 -5.54 21.85
CA ALA A 154 40.45 -5.68 20.62
C ALA A 154 41.33 -6.14 19.45
N LEU A 155 42.46 -5.46 19.21
CA LEU A 155 43.44 -5.86 18.18
C LEU A 155 43.97 -7.28 18.38
N ARG A 156 44.28 -7.66 19.64
CA ARG A 156 44.72 -9.02 19.96
C ARG A 156 43.62 -10.06 19.77
N TYR A 157 42.37 -9.70 20.04
CA TYR A 157 41.23 -10.57 19.78
C TYR A 157 41.04 -10.76 18.27
N TRP A 158 40.96 -9.67 17.51
CA TRP A 158 40.84 -9.72 16.05
C TRP A 158 41.94 -10.55 15.40
N ALA A 159 43.20 -10.33 15.76
CA ALA A 159 44.33 -11.09 15.21
C ALA A 159 44.27 -12.60 15.52
N ARG A 160 43.56 -13.03 16.58
CA ARG A 160 43.29 -14.45 16.84
C ARG A 160 42.11 -14.96 16.03
N THR A 161 41.05 -14.18 15.94
CA THR A 161 39.86 -14.47 15.15
C THR A 161 40.20 -14.63 13.66
N GLU A 162 40.97 -13.70 13.10
CA GLU A 162 41.46 -13.73 11.73
C GLU A 162 42.23 -15.02 11.44
N ARG A 163 43.17 -15.40 12.32
CA ARG A 163 43.91 -16.66 12.20
C ARG A 163 43.01 -17.90 12.26
N GLN A 164 41.96 -17.87 13.08
CA GLN A 164 41.01 -18.96 13.19
C GLN A 164 40.15 -19.09 11.93
N LEU A 165 39.73 -17.96 11.36
CA LEU A 165 38.99 -17.90 10.10
C LEU A 165 39.87 -18.36 8.93
N ASP A 166 41.11 -17.90 8.85
CA ASP A 166 42.08 -18.32 7.82
C ASP A 166 42.44 -19.81 7.89
N ALA A 167 42.44 -20.40 9.09
CA ALA A 167 42.75 -21.81 9.28
C ALA A 167 41.59 -22.76 8.90
N THR A 168 40.38 -22.24 8.71
CA THR A 168 39.17 -23.02 8.48
C THR A 168 38.77 -23.02 7.01
N LYS A 169 38.31 -24.17 6.49
CA LYS A 169 37.78 -24.26 5.11
C LYS A 169 36.34 -23.74 4.99
N ASP A 170 35.58 -23.81 6.08
CA ASP A 170 34.23 -23.26 6.23
C ASP A 170 34.26 -21.91 6.97
N GLY A 171 34.65 -20.85 6.25
CA GLY A 171 34.76 -19.51 6.82
C GLY A 171 33.43 -18.96 7.35
N ILE A 172 32.29 -19.35 6.75
CA ILE A 172 30.95 -18.90 7.17
C ILE A 172 30.55 -19.59 8.47
N GLY A 173 30.67 -20.92 8.55
CA GLY A 173 30.34 -21.67 9.76
C GLY A 173 31.22 -21.26 10.94
N ALA A 174 32.51 -21.03 10.72
CA ALA A 174 33.42 -20.52 11.75
C ALA A 174 33.00 -19.13 12.26
N ALA A 175 32.66 -18.22 11.35
CA ALA A 175 32.22 -16.88 11.70
C ALA A 175 30.90 -16.88 12.50
N HIS A 176 29.94 -17.74 12.16
CA HIS A 176 28.74 -17.97 12.97
C HIS A 176 29.06 -18.37 14.42
N GLU A 177 29.93 -19.38 14.60
CA GLU A 177 30.29 -19.85 15.95
C GLU A 177 31.08 -18.81 16.74
N ILE A 178 31.89 -17.99 16.07
CA ILE A 178 32.60 -16.86 16.68
C ILE A 178 31.59 -15.81 17.18
N ILE A 179 30.63 -15.38 16.36
CA ILE A 179 29.57 -14.43 16.80
C ILE A 179 28.77 -15.04 17.96
N LYS A 180 28.44 -16.33 17.87
CA LYS A 180 27.64 -17.02 18.88
C LYS A 180 28.36 -17.17 20.24
N SER A 181 29.68 -17.18 20.26
CA SER A 181 30.47 -17.30 21.50
C SER A 181 31.04 -15.98 22.00
N ALA A 182 30.91 -14.89 21.22
CA ALA A 182 31.47 -13.59 21.55
C ALA A 182 30.84 -12.95 22.80
N THR A 183 31.66 -12.28 23.60
CA THR A 183 31.21 -11.36 24.66
C THR A 183 30.75 -10.02 24.04
N PRO A 184 30.02 -9.16 24.78
CA PRO A 184 29.60 -7.85 24.27
C PRO A 184 30.77 -7.01 23.72
N GLU A 185 31.92 -7.02 24.39
CA GLU A 185 33.12 -6.28 23.96
C GLU A 185 33.75 -6.88 22.69
N GLN A 186 33.63 -8.19 22.50
CA GLN A 186 34.11 -8.88 21.31
C GLN A 186 33.16 -8.64 20.12
N LEU A 187 31.85 -8.57 20.36
CA LEU A 187 30.86 -8.23 19.35
C LEU A 187 31.13 -6.86 18.72
N SER A 188 31.58 -5.88 19.50
CA SER A 188 32.05 -4.58 18.99
C SER A 188 33.09 -4.76 17.87
N VAL A 189 34.13 -5.55 18.14
CA VAL A 189 35.24 -5.79 17.20
C VAL A 189 34.74 -6.55 15.97
N LEU A 190 33.89 -7.55 16.16
CA LEU A 190 33.32 -8.33 15.05
C LEU A 190 32.40 -7.48 14.17
N ALA A 191 31.63 -6.56 14.75
CA ALA A 191 30.73 -5.68 14.01
C ALA A 191 31.49 -4.72 13.07
N GLU A 192 32.73 -4.34 13.42
CA GLU A 192 33.61 -3.51 12.59
C GLU A 192 34.36 -4.32 11.54
N GLU A 193 34.99 -5.41 11.94
CA GLU A 193 36.05 -6.06 11.15
C GLU A 193 35.57 -7.26 10.32
N LEU A 194 34.50 -7.94 10.73
CA LEU A 194 34.14 -9.24 10.15
C LEU A 194 33.57 -9.12 8.73
N GLU A 195 32.71 -8.13 8.48
CA GLU A 195 32.13 -7.88 7.16
C GLU A 195 33.18 -7.55 6.08
N PRO A 196 34.09 -6.57 6.27
CA PRO A 196 35.11 -6.28 5.27
C PRO A 196 36.07 -7.44 5.05
N TYR A 197 36.43 -8.18 6.11
CA TYR A 197 37.27 -9.38 5.99
C TYR A 197 36.60 -10.47 5.15
N LEU A 198 35.34 -10.81 5.43
CA LEU A 198 34.62 -11.85 4.68
C LEU A 198 34.42 -11.46 3.22
N LYS A 199 34.11 -10.18 2.94
CA LYS A 199 34.05 -9.65 1.56
C LYS A 199 35.39 -9.79 0.83
N ALA A 200 36.50 -9.49 1.48
CA ALA A 200 37.83 -9.63 0.91
C ALA A 200 38.20 -11.10 0.59
N LYS A 201 37.65 -12.05 1.35
CA LYS A 201 37.78 -13.50 1.09
C LYS A 201 36.76 -14.05 0.08
N GLY A 202 35.87 -13.20 -0.45
CA GLY A 202 34.85 -13.59 -1.44
C GLY A 202 33.64 -14.31 -0.84
N HIS A 203 33.40 -14.19 0.46
CA HIS A 203 32.21 -14.76 1.11
C HIS A 203 31.00 -13.82 1.01
N ASP A 204 29.81 -14.40 0.95
CA ASP A 204 28.55 -13.66 1.12
C ASP A 204 28.42 -13.21 2.58
N THR A 205 28.00 -11.97 2.79
CA THR A 205 27.87 -11.35 4.12
C THR A 205 26.42 -11.02 4.49
N ARG A 206 25.44 -11.33 3.62
CA ARG A 206 24.02 -11.01 3.85
C ARG A 206 23.43 -11.67 5.11
N TRP A 207 24.06 -12.72 5.61
CA TRP A 207 23.65 -13.45 6.82
C TRP A 207 24.18 -12.82 8.13
N LEU A 208 25.15 -11.90 8.06
CA LEU A 208 25.79 -11.34 9.25
C LEU A 208 24.79 -10.63 10.16
N ASP A 209 23.89 -9.85 9.56
CA ASP A 209 22.88 -9.09 10.31
C ASP A 209 21.94 -10.04 11.07
N ASP A 210 21.56 -11.18 10.49
CA ASP A 210 20.79 -12.21 11.17
C ASP A 210 21.57 -12.85 12.33
N ALA A 211 22.88 -13.12 12.13
CA ALA A 211 23.73 -13.66 13.18
C ALA A 211 23.92 -12.68 14.36
N PHE A 212 24.08 -11.38 14.08
CA PHE A 212 24.12 -10.35 15.12
C PHE A 212 22.75 -10.17 15.81
N ALA A 213 21.66 -10.26 15.05
CA ALA A 213 20.28 -10.16 15.56
C ALA A 213 19.94 -11.27 16.58
N GLU A 214 20.48 -12.48 16.40
CA GLU A 214 20.33 -13.57 17.39
C GLU A 214 20.98 -13.25 18.73
N LYS A 215 22.05 -12.43 18.73
CA LYS A 215 22.81 -12.09 19.94
C LYS A 215 22.41 -10.78 20.59
N VAL A 216 21.95 -9.83 19.80
CA VAL A 216 21.63 -8.47 20.24
C VAL A 216 20.15 -8.24 19.95
N PRO A 217 19.25 -8.45 20.93
CA PRO A 217 17.81 -8.37 20.69
C PRO A 217 17.33 -7.01 20.13
N THR A 218 17.96 -5.89 20.53
CA THR A 218 17.62 -4.55 20.04
C THR A 218 17.99 -4.38 18.57
N TYR A 219 19.20 -4.77 18.20
CA TYR A 219 19.64 -4.85 16.80
C TYR A 219 18.74 -5.77 15.98
N GLY A 220 18.38 -6.94 16.51
CA GLY A 220 17.48 -7.87 15.82
C GLY A 220 16.07 -7.33 15.62
N ALA A 221 15.55 -6.55 16.56
CA ALA A 221 14.28 -5.85 16.39
C ALA A 221 14.37 -4.77 15.30
N ALA A 222 15.47 -4.00 15.27
CA ALA A 222 15.72 -3.01 14.22
C ALA A 222 15.88 -3.67 12.83
N HIS A 223 16.59 -4.81 12.75
CA HIS A 223 16.72 -5.60 11.52
C HIS A 223 15.38 -6.08 10.98
N ARG A 224 14.53 -6.67 11.83
CA ARG A 224 13.18 -7.08 11.43
C ARG A 224 12.34 -5.91 10.92
N ARG A 225 12.44 -4.73 11.55
CA ARG A 225 11.75 -3.51 11.09
C ARG A 225 12.25 -3.06 9.71
N LEU A 226 13.55 -3.10 9.45
CA LEU A 226 14.08 -2.77 8.11
C LEU A 226 13.57 -3.75 7.05
N VAL A 227 13.62 -5.05 7.33
CA VAL A 227 13.14 -6.06 6.38
C VAL A 227 11.65 -5.85 6.08
N ALA A 228 10.83 -5.58 7.09
CA ALA A 228 9.42 -5.25 6.90
C ALA A 228 9.24 -3.97 6.07
N ALA A 229 9.99 -2.89 6.37
CA ALA A 229 9.93 -1.64 5.61
C ALA A 229 10.31 -1.83 4.13
N GLN A 230 11.36 -2.60 3.85
CA GLN A 230 11.79 -2.91 2.49
C GLN A 230 10.72 -3.72 1.73
N GLN A 231 10.07 -4.67 2.40
CA GLN A 231 8.97 -5.44 1.81
C GLN A 231 7.75 -4.57 1.52
N ALA A 232 7.38 -3.65 2.44
CA ALA A 232 6.34 -2.66 2.19
C ALA A 232 6.68 -1.77 0.99
N ALA A 233 7.92 -1.26 0.90
CA ALA A 233 8.38 -0.45 -0.21
C ALA A 233 8.31 -1.20 -1.55
N MET A 234 8.77 -2.45 -1.58
CA MET A 234 8.70 -3.30 -2.79
C MET A 234 7.26 -3.52 -3.26
N ILE A 235 6.33 -3.79 -2.33
CA ILE A 235 4.89 -3.90 -2.66
C ILE A 235 4.36 -2.58 -3.19
N SER A 236 4.72 -1.48 -2.52
CA SER A 236 4.37 -0.12 -2.89
C SER A 236 4.85 0.21 -4.32
N ASP A 237 6.09 -0.12 -4.67
CA ASP A 237 6.66 0.06 -6.02
C ASP A 237 5.91 -0.78 -7.07
N GLY A 238 5.52 -2.01 -6.70
CA GLY A 238 4.72 -2.88 -7.56
C GLY A 238 3.36 -2.28 -7.91
N ASP A 239 2.65 -1.79 -6.91
CA ASP A 239 1.34 -1.16 -7.10
C ASP A 239 1.44 0.19 -7.83
N MET A 240 2.48 0.98 -7.56
CA MET A 240 2.70 2.25 -8.27
C MET A 240 2.90 2.02 -9.78
N ARG A 241 3.75 1.06 -10.14
CA ARG A 241 3.95 0.67 -11.55
C ARG A 241 2.67 0.22 -12.22
N ARG A 242 1.83 -0.56 -11.53
CA ARG A 242 0.53 -0.98 -12.08
C ARG A 242 -0.40 0.20 -12.33
N LEU A 243 -0.46 1.17 -11.41
CA LEU A 243 -1.28 2.36 -11.58
C LEU A 243 -0.79 3.19 -12.78
N ASP A 244 0.52 3.35 -12.93
CA ASP A 244 1.12 4.05 -14.08
C ASP A 244 0.87 3.30 -15.40
N ASP A 245 0.92 1.97 -15.39
CA ASP A 245 0.58 1.15 -16.55
C ASP A 245 -0.90 1.29 -16.92
N MET A 246 -1.81 1.37 -15.94
CA MET A 246 -3.23 1.65 -16.19
C MET A 246 -3.44 3.04 -16.79
N LEU A 247 -2.71 4.07 -16.35
CA LEU A 247 -2.78 5.42 -16.93
C LEU A 247 -2.34 5.46 -18.40
N ARG A 248 -1.45 4.54 -18.80
CA ARG A 248 -1.00 4.40 -20.20
C ARG A 248 -1.95 3.56 -21.05
N GLN A 249 -2.84 2.80 -20.43
CA GLN A 249 -3.82 1.98 -21.16
C GLN A 249 -5.01 2.85 -21.58
N VAL A 250 -5.05 3.18 -22.87
CA VAL A 250 -6.20 3.83 -23.49
C VAL A 250 -7.22 2.74 -23.86
N PRO A 251 -8.51 2.90 -23.55
CA PRO A 251 -9.52 1.97 -24.02
C PRO A 251 -9.52 1.89 -25.56
N SER A 252 -9.34 0.67 -26.09
CA SER A 252 -9.28 0.41 -27.53
C SER A 252 -10.67 0.19 -28.12
N PRO A 253 -10.94 0.63 -29.37
CA PRO A 253 -12.17 0.31 -30.08
C PRO A 253 -12.44 -1.20 -30.23
N ASP A 254 -11.39 -2.02 -30.14
CA ASP A 254 -11.46 -3.48 -30.31
C ASP A 254 -12.08 -4.21 -29.09
N GLY A 255 -12.50 -3.48 -28.06
CA GLY A 255 -13.20 -4.03 -26.89
C GLY A 255 -12.30 -4.78 -25.90
N LEU A 256 -10.97 -4.70 -26.06
CA LEU A 256 -10.03 -5.17 -25.06
C LEU A 256 -10.05 -4.24 -23.85
N ARG A 257 -10.88 -4.60 -22.86
CA ARG A 257 -10.99 -3.85 -21.61
C ARG A 257 -9.75 -4.05 -20.75
N PRO A 258 -9.18 -2.97 -20.18
CA PRO A 258 -8.20 -3.07 -19.12
C PRO A 258 -8.74 -3.97 -18.00
N GLN A 259 -7.98 -4.98 -17.60
CA GLN A 259 -8.39 -5.82 -16.47
C GLN A 259 -8.37 -4.99 -15.18
N ARG A 260 -9.41 -5.11 -14.36
CA ARG A 260 -9.42 -4.56 -13.00
C ARG A 260 -8.43 -5.35 -12.15
N ILE A 261 -7.23 -4.80 -11.96
CA ILE A 261 -6.20 -5.40 -11.12
C ILE A 261 -6.23 -4.68 -9.77
N PRO A 262 -6.59 -5.37 -8.66
CA PRO A 262 -6.54 -4.75 -7.34
C PRO A 262 -5.09 -4.52 -6.90
N ALA A 263 -4.91 -3.63 -5.92
CA ALA A 263 -3.64 -3.47 -5.24
C ALA A 263 -3.25 -4.80 -4.55
N ILE A 264 -1.95 -5.05 -4.41
CA ILE A 264 -1.45 -6.19 -3.64
C ILE A 264 -2.02 -6.09 -2.22
N ALA A 265 -2.60 -7.17 -1.72
CA ALA A 265 -3.23 -7.17 -0.40
C ALA A 265 -2.24 -6.75 0.68
N TYR A 266 -2.66 -5.84 1.56
CA TYR A 266 -1.91 -5.47 2.74
C TYR A 266 -1.69 -6.70 3.63
N ASP A 267 -0.45 -6.89 4.05
CA ASP A 267 -0.05 -7.93 5.00
C ASP A 267 0.65 -7.26 6.18
N ARG A 268 0.10 -7.48 7.37
CA ARG A 268 0.62 -6.93 8.63
C ARG A 268 2.07 -7.33 8.90
N ARG A 269 2.54 -8.46 8.37
CA ARG A 269 3.93 -8.93 8.53
C ARG A 269 4.94 -7.99 7.88
N TYR A 270 4.51 -7.20 6.90
CA TYR A 270 5.35 -6.27 6.17
C TYR A 270 5.21 -4.83 6.69
N ASP A 271 4.51 -4.62 7.80
CA ASP A 271 4.33 -3.29 8.37
C ASP A 271 5.43 -2.99 9.39
N PRO A 272 6.38 -2.08 9.10
CA PRO A 272 7.49 -1.78 10.01
C PRO A 272 7.05 -1.01 11.26
N GLU A 273 5.85 -0.43 11.26
CA GLU A 273 5.31 0.38 12.36
C GLU A 273 4.46 -0.44 13.32
N VAL A 274 4.14 -1.68 12.98
CA VAL A 274 3.43 -2.60 13.87
C VAL A 274 4.46 -3.41 14.65
N GLU A 275 4.35 -3.42 15.98
CA GLU A 275 5.19 -4.29 16.81
C GLU A 275 5.05 -5.75 16.36
N LEU A 276 6.19 -6.34 15.97
CA LEU A 276 6.35 -7.75 15.58
C LEU A 276 6.74 -8.60 16.79
#